data_AF-A0A094QRG7-F1
#
_entry.id   AF-A0A094QRG7-F1
#
_cell.length_a   1.000
_cell.length_b   1.000
_cell.length_c   1.000
_cell.angle_alpha   90.00
_cell.angle_beta   90.00
_cell.angle_gamma   90.00
#
_symmetry.space_group_name_H-M   'P 1'
#
loop_
_entity.id
_entity.type
_entity.pdbx_description
1 polymer ?
#
loop_
_entity_poly.entity_id
_entity_poly.type
_entity_poly.pdbx_seq_one_letter_code
_entity_poly.pdbx_strand_id
1 'polypeptide(L)'
;MGFIANFKAKRAAKRAQANYELELYEWERENQVLAQALAIFTDASTGSEPEDHSLVQKKGELVLWSGHGIYQVAGRTPSTFSGGSQGVSIPIVAGIRYKVGSFKGRMTPGVEMQMDKDQGMVKLTNQRLIFAGPIATTEWAFAKLLSSFSNPARTDFIFGVSNRQKSSGLRFSPEDGYAFAHLFALALYSYEKGIPATIEAIKNELQEGATDKPQLELP
;
A
#
# COMPACT_ATOMS: atom_id res chain seq x y z
N MET A 1 1.61 -40.98 29.63
CA MET A 1 1.05 -40.65 28.29
C MET A 1 -0.48 -40.66 28.39
N GLY A 2 -1.10 -39.53 28.74
CA GLY A 2 -2.55 -39.45 29.01
C GLY A 2 -3.35 -38.85 27.86
N PHE A 3 -4.63 -39.24 27.73
CA PHE A 3 -5.56 -38.75 26.70
C PHE A 3 -5.61 -37.21 26.57
N ILE A 4 -5.52 -36.49 27.70
CA ILE A 4 -5.54 -35.01 27.74
C ILE A 4 -4.26 -34.43 27.11
N ALA A 5 -3.10 -35.06 27.33
CA ALA A 5 -1.84 -34.62 26.73
C ALA A 5 -1.86 -34.82 25.21
N ASN A 6 -2.38 -35.96 24.73
CA ASN A 6 -2.54 -36.24 23.31
C ASN A 6 -3.52 -35.27 22.62
N PHE A 7 -4.61 -34.88 23.30
CA PHE A 7 -5.56 -33.89 22.77
C PHE A 7 -4.95 -32.48 22.69
N LYS A 8 -4.19 -32.07 23.70
CA LYS A 8 -3.46 -30.79 23.68
C LYS A 8 -2.40 -30.76 22.58
N ALA A 9 -1.63 -31.83 22.41
CA ALA A 9 -0.65 -31.96 21.33
C ALA A 9 -1.30 -31.88 19.95
N LYS A 10 -2.41 -32.61 19.71
CA LYS A 10 -3.18 -32.51 18.45
C LYS A 10 -3.69 -31.09 18.17
N ARG A 11 -4.19 -30.39 19.20
CA ARG A 11 -4.67 -29.00 19.04
C ARG A 11 -3.52 -28.03 18.77
N ALA A 12 -2.37 -28.23 19.42
CA ALA A 12 -1.18 -27.44 19.19
C ALA A 12 -0.64 -27.64 17.77
N ALA A 13 -0.54 -28.89 17.30
CA ALA A 13 -0.17 -29.21 15.91
C ALA A 13 -1.12 -28.58 14.88
N LYS A 14 -2.45 -28.65 15.11
CA LYS A 14 -3.42 -28.00 14.21
C LYS A 14 -3.28 -26.47 14.19
N ARG A 15 -2.94 -25.85 15.32
CA ARG A 15 -2.68 -24.40 15.38
C ARG A 15 -1.38 -24.04 14.68
N ALA A 16 -0.32 -24.82 14.88
CA ALA A 16 0.96 -24.62 14.19
C ALA A 16 0.78 -24.75 12.68
N GLN A 17 0.01 -25.74 12.21
CA GLN A 17 -0.36 -25.88 10.79
C GLN A 17 -1.13 -24.67 10.26
N ALA A 18 -2.17 -24.21 10.98
CA ALA A 18 -2.95 -23.05 10.54
C ALA A 18 -2.11 -21.75 10.50
N ASN A 19 -1.22 -21.56 11.47
CA ASN A 19 -0.31 -20.41 11.48
C ASN A 19 0.69 -20.49 10.31
N TYR A 20 1.27 -21.67 10.09
CA TYR A 20 2.17 -21.92 8.97
C TYR A 20 1.50 -21.67 7.61
N GLU A 21 0.26 -22.14 7.42
CA GLU A 21 -0.51 -21.90 6.20
C GLU A 21 -0.77 -20.41 5.96
N LEU A 22 -1.06 -19.65 7.02
CA LEU A 22 -1.23 -18.20 6.95
C LEU A 22 0.09 -17.49 6.61
N GLU A 23 1.19 -17.83 7.30
CA GLU A 23 2.51 -17.25 7.04
C GLU A 23 2.99 -17.56 5.62
N LEU A 24 2.76 -18.79 5.13
CA LEU A 24 3.09 -19.19 3.77
C LEU A 24 2.27 -18.39 2.75
N TYR A 25 0.98 -18.22 2.99
CA TYR A 25 0.11 -17.40 2.13
C TYR A 25 0.55 -15.93 2.08
N GLU A 26 0.89 -15.34 3.23
CA GLU A 26 1.40 -13.96 3.29
C GLU A 26 2.75 -13.82 2.56
N TRP A 27 3.65 -14.78 2.74
CA TRP A 27 4.94 -14.84 2.05
C TRP A 27 4.79 -14.98 0.52
N GLU A 28 3.90 -15.87 0.06
CA GLU A 28 3.62 -16.05 -1.36
C GLU A 28 3.04 -14.78 -1.99
N ARG A 29 2.09 -14.15 -1.29
CA ARG A 29 1.47 -12.90 -1.72
C ARG A 29 2.49 -11.77 -1.84
N GLU A 30 3.40 -11.63 -0.88
CA GLU A 30 4.45 -10.61 -0.90
C GLU A 30 5.38 -10.81 -2.10
N ASN A 31 5.87 -12.03 -2.29
CA ASN A 31 6.74 -12.36 -3.42
C ASN A 31 6.07 -12.13 -4.77
N GLN A 32 4.77 -12.43 -4.88
CA GLN A 32 4.02 -12.18 -6.10
C GLN A 32 3.96 -10.68 -6.42
N VAL A 33 3.70 -9.83 -5.42
CA VAL A 33 3.62 -8.37 -5.61
C VAL A 33 5.01 -7.79 -5.93
N LEU A 34 6.06 -8.24 -5.24
CA LEU A 34 7.43 -7.80 -5.51
C LEU A 34 7.90 -8.23 -6.91
N ALA A 35 7.56 -9.45 -7.35
CA ALA A 35 7.88 -9.91 -8.71
C ALA A 35 7.14 -9.09 -9.78
N GLN A 36 5.86 -8.77 -9.55
CA GLN A 36 5.10 -7.88 -10.44
C GLN A 36 5.69 -6.48 -10.47
N ALA A 37 6.06 -5.93 -9.31
CA ALA A 37 6.71 -4.63 -9.23
C ALA A 37 8.05 -4.63 -9.97
N LEU A 38 8.88 -5.68 -9.82
CA LEU A 38 10.13 -5.82 -10.55
C LEU A 38 9.91 -5.75 -12.05
N ALA A 39 8.92 -6.49 -12.57
CA ALA A 39 8.57 -6.44 -13.99
C ALA A 39 8.20 -5.01 -14.42
N ILE A 40 7.27 -4.37 -13.70
CA ILE A 40 6.84 -2.99 -13.98
C ILE A 40 8.02 -2.00 -14.03
N PHE A 41 8.90 -2.03 -13.01
CA PHE A 41 10.02 -1.09 -12.96
C PHE A 41 11.10 -1.43 -14.00
N THR A 42 11.26 -2.70 -14.36
CA THR A 42 12.16 -3.12 -15.43
C THR A 42 11.65 -2.64 -16.78
N ASP A 43 10.35 -2.82 -17.06
CA ASP A 43 9.71 -2.35 -18.28
C ASP A 43 9.81 -0.82 -18.39
N ALA A 44 9.49 -0.11 -17.30
CA ALA A 44 9.65 1.33 -17.21
C ALA A 44 11.10 1.79 -17.46
N SER A 45 12.10 1.03 -17.00
CA SER A 45 13.52 1.35 -17.27
C SER A 45 13.89 1.28 -18.76
N THR A 46 13.18 0.46 -19.53
CA THR A 46 13.35 0.34 -21.00
C THR A 46 12.51 1.33 -21.79
N GLY A 47 11.65 2.11 -21.12
CA GLY A 47 10.66 2.98 -21.76
C GLY A 47 9.41 2.23 -22.27
N SER A 48 9.26 0.96 -21.90
CA SER A 48 8.05 0.18 -22.17
C SER A 48 7.03 0.50 -21.07
N GLU A 49 5.87 0.99 -21.46
CA GLU A 49 4.80 1.38 -20.54
C GLU A 49 3.52 0.59 -20.83
N PRO A 50 2.61 0.47 -19.85
CA PRO A 50 1.25 0.00 -20.11
C PRO A 50 0.62 0.87 -21.22
N GLU A 51 -0.01 0.25 -22.22
CA GLU A 51 -0.75 0.98 -23.25
C GLU A 51 -1.84 1.82 -22.60
N ASP A 52 -1.61 3.14 -22.52
CA ASP A 52 -2.54 4.06 -21.88
C ASP A 52 -2.71 5.33 -22.72
N HIS A 53 -3.76 5.33 -23.54
CA HIS A 53 -4.12 6.46 -24.40
C HIS A 53 -4.80 7.62 -23.66
N SER A 54 -4.99 7.52 -22.34
CA SER A 54 -5.85 8.43 -21.58
C SER A 54 -5.12 9.32 -20.57
N LEU A 55 -3.78 9.34 -20.56
CA LEU A 55 -2.99 10.27 -19.75
C LEU A 55 -1.98 11.04 -20.61
N VAL A 56 -1.96 12.37 -20.49
CA VAL A 56 -0.85 13.18 -20.99
C VAL A 56 0.27 13.19 -19.95
N GLN A 57 1.39 12.56 -20.30
CA GLN A 57 2.57 12.46 -19.46
C GLN A 57 3.41 13.74 -19.50
N LYS A 58 4.02 14.08 -18.36
CA LYS A 58 5.06 15.10 -18.28
C LYS A 58 6.39 14.55 -18.80
N LYS A 59 7.36 15.44 -19.01
CA LYS A 59 8.71 15.04 -19.46
C LYS A 59 9.33 14.08 -18.43
N GLY A 60 9.74 12.90 -18.89
CA GLY A 60 10.34 11.85 -18.05
C GLY A 60 9.37 11.21 -17.05
N GLU A 61 8.06 11.42 -17.24
CA GLU A 61 7.02 10.71 -16.49
C GLU A 61 6.74 9.38 -17.15
N LEU A 62 6.71 8.31 -16.35
CA LEU A 62 6.44 6.95 -16.78
C LEU A 62 5.27 6.39 -15.97
N VAL A 63 4.28 5.79 -16.64
CA VAL A 63 3.16 5.11 -15.99
C VAL A 63 3.63 3.76 -15.44
N LEU A 64 3.46 3.57 -14.13
CA LEU A 64 3.87 2.35 -13.44
C LEU A 64 2.67 1.41 -13.22
N TRP A 65 1.50 1.97 -12.91
CA TRP A 65 0.33 1.17 -12.60
C TRP A 65 -0.96 1.93 -12.91
N SER A 66 -1.97 1.19 -13.36
CA SER A 66 -3.32 1.67 -13.60
C SER A 66 -4.32 0.75 -12.94
N GLY A 67 -5.33 1.32 -12.31
CA GLY A 67 -6.39 0.58 -11.64
C GLY A 67 -7.63 1.44 -11.43
N HIS A 68 -8.53 0.98 -10.56
CA HIS A 68 -9.74 1.70 -10.20
C HIS A 68 -9.78 1.94 -8.69
N GLY A 69 -10.36 3.07 -8.29
CA GLY A 69 -10.49 3.42 -6.88
C GLY A 69 -11.64 4.37 -6.63
N ILE A 70 -11.94 4.56 -5.35
CA ILE A 70 -12.96 5.49 -4.86
C ILE A 70 -12.24 6.72 -4.30
N TYR A 71 -12.56 7.90 -4.83
CA TYR A 71 -11.99 9.16 -4.36
C TYR A 71 -12.70 9.67 -3.12
N GLN A 72 -11.89 10.07 -2.14
CA GLN A 72 -12.34 10.50 -0.82
C GLN A 72 -11.78 11.85 -0.43
N VAL A 73 -12.58 12.64 0.26
CA VAL A 73 -12.17 13.93 0.83
C VAL A 73 -12.58 13.98 2.29
N ALA A 74 -11.71 14.48 3.16
CA ALA A 74 -12.06 14.78 4.54
C ALA A 74 -13.26 15.77 4.59
N GLY A 75 -14.44 15.27 4.97
CA GLY A 75 -15.65 16.06 5.22
C GLY A 75 -15.59 16.76 6.59
N ARG A 76 -16.44 17.77 6.82
CA ARG A 76 -16.49 18.52 8.10
C ARG A 76 -17.83 18.30 8.83
N THR A 77 -17.74 18.08 10.14
CA THR A 77 -18.69 18.60 11.16
C THR A 77 -17.85 19.06 12.37
N PRO A 78 -18.28 20.03 13.20
CA PRO A 78 -17.40 20.63 14.20
C PRO A 78 -17.40 19.85 15.53
N SER A 79 -16.26 19.30 15.97
CA SER A 79 -15.84 19.24 17.40
C SER A 79 -14.46 18.61 17.60
N THR A 80 -13.93 18.80 18.81
CA THR A 80 -12.52 18.72 19.27
C THR A 80 -11.84 17.35 19.21
N PHE A 81 -10.50 17.41 19.06
CA PHE A 81 -9.60 16.28 18.86
C PHE A 81 -8.87 15.91 20.17
N SER A 82 -8.90 14.63 20.56
CA SER A 82 -7.92 14.04 21.50
C SER A 82 -7.58 12.61 21.10
N GLY A 83 -6.28 12.30 21.00
CA GLY A 83 -5.77 10.95 20.70
C GLY A 83 -4.43 10.98 19.97
N GLY A 84 -3.39 10.38 20.57
CA GLY A 84 -2.08 10.24 19.93
C GLY A 84 -2.09 9.20 18.81
N SER A 85 -1.42 9.50 17.70
CA SER A 85 -1.16 8.54 16.63
C SER A 85 0.00 7.64 17.03
N GLN A 86 -0.25 6.33 17.18
CA GLN A 86 0.81 5.33 17.10
C GLN A 86 0.78 4.73 15.70
N GLY A 87 1.76 5.09 14.88
CA GLY A 87 1.93 4.50 13.56
C GLY A 87 2.64 3.16 13.66
N VAL A 88 2.10 2.11 13.04
CA VAL A 88 2.84 0.87 12.80
C VAL A 88 3.53 1.03 11.45
N SER A 89 4.85 0.88 11.41
CA SER A 89 5.61 0.88 10.16
C SER A 89 5.53 -0.50 9.54
N ILE A 90 4.99 -0.64 8.33
CA ILE A 90 5.12 -1.90 7.60
C ILE A 90 6.32 -1.77 6.66
N PRO A 91 7.31 -2.67 6.75
CA PRO A 91 8.35 -2.76 5.73
C PRO A 91 7.69 -3.05 4.38
N ILE A 92 8.19 -2.40 3.33
CA ILE A 92 7.76 -2.68 1.96
C ILE A 92 8.96 -3.22 1.17
N VAL A 93 10.00 -2.41 0.99
CA VAL A 93 11.23 -2.80 0.28
C VAL A 93 12.40 -1.96 0.81
N ALA A 94 13.60 -2.55 0.91
CA ALA A 94 14.89 -1.87 1.13
C ALA A 94 14.91 -0.89 2.32
N GLY A 95 14.32 -1.32 3.44
CA GLY A 95 14.26 -0.50 4.66
C GLY A 95 13.27 0.68 4.60
N ILE A 96 12.50 0.81 3.51
CA ILE A 96 11.41 1.79 3.40
C ILE A 96 10.25 1.32 4.26
N ARG A 97 9.90 2.19 5.21
CA ARG A 97 8.78 1.97 6.13
C ARG A 97 7.60 2.80 5.68
N TYR A 98 6.55 2.14 5.22
CA TYR A 98 5.29 2.84 5.02
C TYR A 98 4.61 3.03 6.37
N LYS A 99 4.34 4.29 6.72
CA LYS A 99 3.68 4.64 7.98
C LYS A 99 2.19 4.32 7.87
N VAL A 100 1.77 3.23 8.50
CA VAL A 100 0.35 2.93 8.70
C VAL A 100 -0.09 3.63 9.96
N GLY A 101 -1.01 4.60 9.83
CA GLY A 101 -1.59 5.25 11.00
C GLY A 101 -2.60 4.30 11.65
N SER A 102 -2.38 3.90 12.90
CA SER A 102 -3.49 3.36 13.69
C SER A 102 -4.29 4.54 14.22
N PHE A 103 -5.37 4.91 13.53
CA PHE A 103 -6.34 5.86 14.08
C PHE A 103 -7.13 5.12 15.17
N LYS A 104 -6.61 5.07 16.39
CA LYS A 104 -7.35 4.66 17.60
C LYS A 104 -7.93 5.89 18.29
N GLY A 105 -8.89 6.56 17.64
CA GLY A 105 -9.77 7.51 18.29
C GLY A 105 -11.06 6.80 18.73
N ARG A 106 -11.44 6.90 20.01
CA ARG A 106 -12.80 6.51 20.44
C ARG A 106 -13.75 7.54 19.84
N MET A 107 -14.61 7.08 18.94
CA MET A 107 -15.54 7.88 18.15
C MET A 107 -16.61 8.52 19.05
N THR A 108 -16.44 9.79 19.40
CA THR A 108 -17.49 10.61 20.04
C THR A 108 -18.04 11.58 18.98
N PRO A 109 -19.36 11.76 18.83
CA PRO A 109 -19.95 12.22 17.56
C PRO A 109 -19.68 13.69 17.26
N GLY A 110 -19.01 13.92 16.12
CA GLY A 110 -18.82 15.20 15.42
C GLY A 110 -17.91 15.06 14.20
N VAL A 111 -17.93 13.88 13.56
CA VAL A 111 -16.80 13.29 12.82
C VAL A 111 -16.53 13.99 11.47
N GLU A 112 -15.25 14.22 11.16
CA GLU A 112 -14.78 14.40 9.78
C GLU A 112 -14.98 13.08 9.00
N MET A 113 -16.13 12.91 8.36
CA MET A 113 -16.35 11.72 7.52
C MET A 113 -15.61 11.88 6.20
N GLN A 114 -14.77 10.91 5.83
CA GLN A 114 -14.34 10.78 4.45
C GLN A 114 -15.58 10.46 3.62
N MET A 115 -16.03 11.43 2.83
CA MET A 115 -17.15 11.22 1.94
C MET A 115 -16.59 10.64 0.65
N ASP A 116 -17.08 9.46 0.26
CA ASP A 116 -16.87 8.93 -1.08
C ASP A 116 -17.49 9.93 -2.05
N LYS A 117 -16.64 10.57 -2.87
CA LYS A 117 -17.03 11.66 -3.77
C LYS A 117 -17.21 11.18 -5.20
N ASP A 118 -16.41 10.21 -5.62
CA ASP A 118 -16.41 9.72 -6.98
C ASP A 118 -15.74 8.35 -7.08
N GLN A 119 -15.96 7.66 -8.19
CA GLN A 119 -15.27 6.41 -8.53
C GLN A 119 -14.69 6.54 -9.93
N GLY A 120 -13.48 6.03 -10.12
CA GLY A 120 -12.80 6.26 -11.38
C GLY A 120 -11.45 5.58 -11.47
N MET A 121 -10.74 5.95 -12.52
CA MET A 121 -9.43 5.43 -12.84
C MET A 121 -8.38 6.06 -11.94
N VAL A 122 -7.49 5.23 -11.44
CA VAL A 122 -6.29 5.63 -10.70
C VAL A 122 -5.08 5.30 -11.55
N LYS A 123 -4.15 6.24 -11.66
CA LYS A 123 -2.86 6.05 -12.30
C LYS A 123 -1.74 6.43 -11.36
N LEU A 124 -0.79 5.53 -11.21
CA LEU A 124 0.43 5.75 -10.48
C LEU A 124 1.58 5.88 -11.47
N THR A 125 2.29 7.00 -11.40
CA THR A 125 3.50 7.25 -12.18
C THR A 125 4.70 7.37 -11.25
N ASN A 126 5.90 7.46 -11.83
CA ASN A 126 7.12 7.76 -11.10
C ASN A 126 7.17 9.21 -10.53
N GLN A 127 6.22 10.08 -10.87
CA GLN A 127 6.21 11.49 -10.43
C GLN A 127 4.96 11.89 -9.64
N ARG A 128 3.83 11.22 -9.85
CA ARG A 128 2.55 11.58 -9.26
C ARG A 128 1.58 10.42 -9.20
N LEU A 129 0.62 10.55 -8.29
CA LEU A 129 -0.59 9.75 -8.27
C LEU A 129 -1.74 10.58 -8.84
N ILE A 130 -2.55 9.98 -9.70
CA ILE A 130 -3.65 10.64 -10.41
C ILE A 130 -4.92 9.83 -10.20
N PHE A 131 -6.01 10.54 -9.92
CA PHE A 131 -7.37 10.01 -9.95
C PHE A 131 -8.17 10.78 -10.99
N ALA A 132 -8.88 10.06 -11.85
CA ALA A 132 -9.79 10.61 -12.85
C ALA A 132 -11.12 9.87 -12.80
N GLY A 133 -12.15 10.53 -12.28
CA GLY A 133 -13.54 10.09 -12.32
C GLY A 133 -14.44 11.11 -13.01
N PRO A 134 -15.71 10.76 -13.28
CA PRO A 134 -16.67 11.60 -13.98
C PRO A 134 -17.03 12.91 -13.25
N ILE A 135 -16.85 12.97 -11.92
CA ILE A 135 -17.23 14.10 -11.07
C ILE A 135 -15.98 14.83 -10.53
N ALA A 136 -14.93 14.09 -10.20
CA ALA A 136 -13.72 14.61 -9.58
C ALA A 136 -12.46 14.12 -10.31
N THR A 137 -11.50 15.01 -10.46
CA THR A 137 -10.15 14.68 -10.93
C THR A 137 -9.15 15.28 -9.96
N THR A 138 -8.18 14.49 -9.51
CA THR A 138 -7.13 14.97 -8.61
C THR A 138 -5.77 14.39 -8.94
N GLU A 139 -4.76 15.19 -8.65
CA GLU A 139 -3.35 14.83 -8.78
C GLU A 139 -2.67 15.09 -7.44
N TRP A 140 -1.87 14.12 -7.00
CA TRP A 140 -0.93 14.23 -5.90
C TRP A 140 0.49 14.10 -6.46
N ALA A 141 1.13 15.24 -6.71
CA ALA A 141 2.52 15.28 -7.14
C ALA A 141 3.45 14.90 -5.98
N PHE A 142 4.40 13.99 -6.21
CA PHE A 142 5.32 13.53 -5.17
C PHE A 142 6.20 14.67 -4.65
N ALA A 143 6.59 15.62 -5.52
CA ALA A 143 7.29 16.85 -5.15
C ALA A 143 6.58 17.71 -4.08
N LYS A 144 5.27 17.54 -3.91
CA LYS A 144 4.44 18.31 -2.97
C LYS A 144 3.86 17.45 -1.86
N LEU A 145 4.17 16.16 -1.84
CA LEU A 145 3.64 15.23 -0.84
C LEU A 145 4.25 15.54 0.52
N LEU A 146 3.39 15.83 1.50
CA LEU A 146 3.78 16.10 2.89
C LEU A 146 3.59 14.88 3.78
N SER A 147 2.53 14.12 3.52
CA SER A 147 2.20 12.93 4.29
C SER A 147 1.35 11.96 3.49
N SER A 148 1.51 10.67 3.79
CA SER A 148 0.64 9.60 3.33
C SER A 148 0.29 8.72 4.51
N PHE A 149 -0.98 8.35 4.63
CA PHE A 149 -1.47 7.44 5.66
C PHE A 149 -2.29 6.33 5.02
N SER A 150 -2.23 5.12 5.58
CA SER A 150 -3.18 4.05 5.29
C SER A 150 -3.78 3.49 6.56
N ASN A 151 -4.96 2.89 6.44
CA ASN A 151 -5.52 2.01 7.45
C ASN A 151 -4.74 0.66 7.51
N PRO A 152 -4.85 -0.13 8.61
CA PRO A 152 -4.19 -1.43 8.74
C PRO A 152 -4.56 -2.45 7.66
N ALA A 153 -5.78 -2.36 7.12
CA ALA A 153 -6.24 -3.24 6.05
C ALA A 153 -5.66 -2.87 4.67
N ARG A 154 -4.93 -1.75 4.55
CA ARG A 154 -4.39 -1.23 3.29
C ARG A 154 -5.43 -1.00 2.21
N THR A 155 -6.64 -0.58 2.60
CA THR A 155 -7.74 -0.27 1.68
C THR A 155 -7.99 1.21 1.56
N ASP A 156 -7.70 2.01 2.59
CA ASP A 156 -7.94 3.45 2.60
C ASP A 156 -6.61 4.19 2.70
N PHE A 157 -6.33 5.07 1.73
CA PHE A 157 -5.11 5.85 1.64
C PHE A 157 -5.44 7.34 1.67
N ILE A 158 -4.78 8.12 2.51
CA ILE A 158 -4.96 9.57 2.63
C ILE A 158 -3.64 10.25 2.31
N PHE A 159 -3.69 11.26 1.46
CA PHE A 159 -2.53 12.04 1.01
C PHE A 159 -2.69 13.51 1.39
N GLY A 160 -1.70 14.04 2.10
CA GLY A 160 -1.53 15.46 2.38
C GLY A 160 -0.52 16.07 1.42
N VAL A 161 -0.87 17.15 0.73
CA VAL A 161 0.02 17.88 -0.17
C VAL A 161 0.11 19.36 0.20
N SER A 162 1.27 19.97 -0.01
CA SER A 162 1.57 21.33 0.46
C SER A 162 0.71 22.44 -0.16
N ASN A 163 0.15 22.19 -1.34
CA ASN A 163 -0.68 23.14 -2.06
C ASN A 163 -2.19 22.97 -1.81
N ARG A 164 -2.59 22.10 -0.87
CA ARG A 164 -4.01 21.91 -0.52
C ARG A 164 -4.17 21.96 0.99
N GLN A 165 -5.23 22.65 1.44
CA GLN A 165 -5.54 22.74 2.87
C GLN A 165 -6.19 21.46 3.42
N LYS A 166 -6.94 20.72 2.60
CA LYS A 166 -7.60 19.48 2.98
C LYS A 166 -6.88 18.28 2.38
N SER A 167 -6.69 17.25 3.18
CA SER A 167 -6.25 15.95 2.67
C SER A 167 -7.36 15.26 1.88
N SER A 168 -6.94 14.48 0.90
CA SER A 168 -7.81 13.65 0.08
C SER A 168 -7.16 12.29 -0.11
N GLY A 169 -7.97 11.31 -0.48
CA GLY A 169 -7.57 9.92 -0.42
C GLY A 169 -8.20 9.06 -1.51
N LEU A 170 -7.76 7.82 -1.53
CA LEU A 170 -8.28 6.75 -2.36
C LEU A 170 -8.62 5.55 -1.50
N ARG A 171 -9.78 4.96 -1.77
CA ARG A 171 -10.15 3.64 -1.27
C ARG A 171 -10.08 2.61 -2.41
N PHE A 172 -9.52 1.46 -2.09
CA PHE A 172 -9.37 0.32 -2.98
C PHE A 172 -10.03 -0.94 -2.40
N SER A 173 -10.17 -1.96 -3.23
CA SER A 173 -10.45 -3.32 -2.77
C SER A 173 -9.28 -3.84 -1.91
N PRO A 174 -9.47 -4.88 -1.07
CA PRO A 174 -8.37 -5.48 -0.30
C PRO A 174 -7.22 -6.05 -1.15
N GLU A 175 -7.51 -6.47 -2.38
CA GLU A 175 -6.52 -6.98 -3.33
C GLU A 175 -5.74 -5.82 -3.95
N ASP A 176 -6.44 -4.88 -4.58
CA ASP A 176 -5.83 -3.72 -5.24
C ASP A 176 -5.08 -2.83 -4.26
N GLY A 177 -5.64 -2.63 -3.05
CA GLY A 177 -5.03 -1.81 -2.02
C GLY A 177 -3.69 -2.36 -1.52
N TYR A 178 -3.57 -3.70 -1.46
CA TYR A 178 -2.29 -4.33 -1.12
C TYR A 178 -1.24 -4.11 -2.21
N ALA A 179 -1.57 -4.38 -3.48
CA ALA A 179 -0.66 -4.13 -4.58
C ALA A 179 -0.29 -2.64 -4.68
N PHE A 180 -1.29 -1.76 -4.58
CA PHE A 180 -1.12 -0.32 -4.59
C PHE A 180 -0.20 0.18 -3.47
N ALA A 181 -0.31 -0.34 -2.24
CA ALA A 181 0.56 0.08 -1.15
C ALA A 181 2.04 -0.13 -1.46
N HIS A 182 2.39 -1.31 -2.01
CA HIS A 182 3.77 -1.66 -2.36
C HIS A 182 4.25 -0.84 -3.55
N LEU A 183 3.45 -0.78 -4.62
CA LEU A 183 3.77 0.00 -5.82
C LEU A 183 3.89 1.49 -5.51
N PHE A 184 3.03 2.06 -4.67
CA PHE A 184 3.08 3.47 -4.28
C PHE A 184 4.37 3.80 -3.53
N ALA A 185 4.79 2.96 -2.58
CA ALA A 185 6.03 3.17 -1.86
C ALA A 185 7.27 3.01 -2.75
N LEU A 186 7.26 2.04 -3.67
CA LEU A 186 8.32 1.89 -4.68
C LEU A 186 8.35 3.06 -5.67
N ALA A 187 7.20 3.60 -6.03
CA ALA A 187 7.10 4.79 -6.88
C ALA A 187 7.71 6.01 -6.17
N LEU A 188 7.42 6.21 -4.87
CA LEU A 188 8.07 7.26 -4.06
C LEU A 188 9.58 7.05 -3.97
N TYR A 189 10.04 5.81 -3.77
CA TYR A 189 11.47 5.50 -3.77
C TYR A 189 12.12 5.82 -5.12
N SER A 190 11.46 5.45 -6.23
CA SER A 190 11.94 5.73 -7.58
C SER A 190 12.02 7.22 -7.87
N TYR A 191 11.12 8.01 -7.27
CA TYR A 191 11.17 9.47 -7.36
C TYR A 191 12.37 10.07 -6.63
N GLU A 192 12.76 9.48 -5.48
CA GLU A 192 13.89 9.96 -4.67
C GLU A 192 15.25 9.46 -5.15
N LYS A 193 15.33 8.20 -5.60
CA LYS A 193 16.59 7.49 -5.90
C LYS A 193 16.74 7.08 -7.36
N GLY A 194 15.68 7.16 -8.15
CA GLY A 194 15.65 6.72 -9.54
C GLY A 194 15.25 5.25 -9.69
N ILE A 195 14.76 4.92 -10.89
CA ILE A 195 14.31 3.56 -11.26
C ILE A 195 15.41 2.49 -11.10
N PRO A 196 16.68 2.71 -11.49
CA PRO A 196 17.73 1.69 -11.34
C PRO A 196 17.93 1.25 -9.88
N ALA A 197 17.97 2.22 -8.96
CA ALA A 197 18.08 1.93 -7.52
C ALA A 197 16.85 1.18 -7.00
N THR A 198 15.65 1.50 -7.50
CA THR A 198 14.42 0.77 -7.16
C THR A 198 14.47 -0.68 -7.61
N ILE A 199 14.99 -0.97 -8.81
CA ILE A 199 15.12 -2.35 -9.31
C ILE A 199 16.09 -3.15 -8.43
N GLU A 200 17.24 -2.56 -8.07
CA GLU A 200 18.19 -3.21 -7.16
C GLU A 200 17.58 -3.47 -5.79
N ALA A 201 16.85 -2.50 -5.25
CA ALA A 201 16.13 -2.62 -3.98
C ALA A 201 15.12 -3.77 -3.99
N ILE A 202 14.30 -3.90 -5.04
CA ILE A 202 13.32 -4.99 -5.17
C ILE A 202 14.04 -6.36 -5.29
N LYS A 203 15.14 -6.42 -6.05
CA LYS A 203 15.92 -7.67 -6.19
C LYS A 203 16.51 -8.13 -4.87
N ASN A 204 17.02 -7.21 -4.06
CA ASN A 204 17.56 -7.53 -2.75
C ASN A 204 16.45 -8.04 -1.82
N GLU A 205 15.28 -7.39 -1.81
CA GLU A 205 14.14 -7.84 -0.99
C GLU A 205 13.67 -9.24 -1.39
N LEU A 206 13.61 -9.55 -2.69
CA LEU A 206 13.28 -10.91 -3.16
C LEU A 206 14.32 -11.96 -2.75
N GLN A 207 15.60 -11.58 -2.66
CA GLN A 207 16.66 -12.47 -2.19
C GLN A 207 16.57 -12.70 -0.68
N GLU A 208 16.34 -11.65 0.11
CA GLU A 208 16.14 -11.73 1.56
C GLU A 208 14.85 -12.51 1.89
N GLY A 209 13.75 -12.21 1.21
CA GLY A 209 12.49 -12.92 1.35
C GLY A 209 12.60 -14.41 1.01
N ALA A 210 13.48 -14.80 0.08
CA ALA A 210 13.71 -16.21 -0.23
C ALA A 210 14.32 -16.99 0.95
N THR A 211 15.11 -16.34 1.82
CA THR A 211 15.67 -16.98 3.02
C THR A 211 14.65 -17.10 4.16
N ASP A 212 13.66 -16.22 4.18
CA ASP A 212 12.62 -16.14 5.22
C ASP A 212 11.39 -17.00 4.93
N LYS A 213 11.50 -17.97 4.01
CA LYS A 213 10.40 -18.86 3.70
C LYS A 213 9.95 -19.61 4.97
N PRO A 214 8.67 -19.54 5.36
CA PRO A 214 8.20 -20.16 6.58
C PRO A 214 8.43 -21.67 6.56
N GLN A 215 8.73 -22.23 7.72
CA GLN A 215 8.94 -23.66 7.94
C GLN A 215 7.93 -24.19 8.95
N LEU A 216 7.34 -25.36 8.66
CA LEU A 216 6.37 -25.96 9.56
C LEU A 216 7.10 -26.61 10.73
N GLU A 217 7.05 -25.97 11.89
CA GLU A 217 7.51 -26.56 13.15
C GLU A 217 6.33 -27.21 13.88
N LEU A 218 6.37 -28.54 14.02
CA LEU A 218 5.39 -29.28 14.80
C LEU A 218 5.87 -29.44 16.25
N PRO A 219 5.00 -29.21 17.25
CA PRO A 219 5.33 -29.38 18.66
C PRO A 219 5.42 -30.84 19.12
#